data_AF-A0A2H9QI33-F1
#
_entry.id   AF-A0A2H9QI33-F1
#
_cell.length_a   1.000
_cell.length_b   1.000
_cell.length_c   1.000
_cell.angle_alpha   90.00
_cell.angle_beta   90.00
_cell.angle_gamma   90.00
#
_symmetry.space_group_name_H-M   'P 1'
#
loop_
_entity.id
_entity.type
_entity.pdbx_description
1 polymer ?
#
loop_
_entity_poly.entity_id
_entity_poly.type
_entity_poly.pdbx_seq_one_letter_code
_entity_poly.pdbx_strand_id
1 'polypeptide(L)' 'SWRDYSKMMRVAHSVRKSAVIAVVDDEGDATYYESNWNKLK' A
#
# COMPACT_ATOMS: atom_id res chain seq x y z
N SER A 1 -2.08 -9.13 8.64
CA SER A 1 -0.73 -9.74 8.64
C SER A 1 0.02 -9.35 7.36
N TRP A 2 1.34 -9.61 7.24
CA TRP A 2 2.09 -9.36 5.99
C TRP A 2 1.47 -10.05 4.75
N ARG A 3 0.82 -11.19 4.95
CA ARG A 3 0.11 -11.91 3.87
C ARG A 3 -1.04 -11.10 3.29
N ASP A 4 -1.77 -10.35 4.11
CA ASP A 4 -2.96 -9.62 3.66
C ASP A 4 -2.55 -8.38 2.87
N TYR A 5 -1.53 -7.67 3.34
CA TYR A 5 -0.89 -6.59 2.60
C TYR A 5 -0.38 -7.08 1.22
N SER A 6 0.31 -8.22 1.19
CA SER A 6 0.80 -8.83 -0.05
C SER A 6 -0.31 -9.26 -1.01
N LYS A 7 -1.53 -9.52 -0.52
CA LYS A 7 -2.71 -9.78 -1.38
C LYS A 7 -3.22 -8.47 -1.98
N MET A 8 -3.34 -7.41 -1.18
CA MET A 8 -3.80 -6.09 -1.65
C MET A 8 -2.88 -5.53 -2.73
N MET A 9 -1.56 -5.66 -2.56
CA MET A 9 -0.57 -5.28 -3.57
C MET A 9 -0.77 -6.01 -4.90
N ARG A 10 -1.06 -7.33 -4.85
CA ARG A 10 -1.36 -8.12 -6.05
C ARG A 10 -2.65 -7.65 -6.73
N VAL A 11 -3.68 -7.33 -5.95
CA VAL A 11 -4.95 -6.82 -6.48
C VAL A 11 -4.73 -5.48 -7.18
N ALA A 12 -4.07 -4.51 -6.52
CA ALA A 12 -3.77 -3.20 -7.09
C ALA A 12 -3.02 -3.32 -8.43
N HIS A 13 -1.99 -4.18 -8.47
CA HIS A 13 -1.24 -4.45 -9.69
C HIS A 13 -2.11 -5.09 -10.79
N SER A 14 -3.01 -6.02 -10.44
CA SER A 14 -3.89 -6.69 -11.41
C SER A 14 -4.88 -5.74 -12.10
N VAL A 15 -5.26 -4.64 -11.43
CA VAL A 15 -6.19 -3.64 -11.95
C VAL A 15 -5.49 -2.37 -12.44
N ARG A 16 -4.15 -2.40 -12.60
CA ARG A 16 -3.32 -1.26 -13.04
C ARG A 16 -3.52 -0.01 -12.18
N LYS A 17 -3.57 -0.19 -10.86
CA LYS A 17 -3.62 0.89 -9.87
C LYS A 17 -2.44 0.79 -8.91
N SER A 18 -2.05 1.94 -8.35
CA SER A 18 -1.07 2.03 -7.27
C SER A 18 -1.73 1.68 -5.94
N ALA A 19 -0.99 1.01 -5.04
CA ALA A 19 -1.42 0.82 -3.66
C ALA A 19 -0.87 1.96 -2.79
N VAL A 20 -1.73 2.55 -1.96
CA VAL A 20 -1.37 3.59 -1.00
C VAL A 20 -1.78 3.12 0.39
N ILE A 21 -0.91 3.31 1.38
CA ILE A 21 -1.22 3.06 2.79
C ILE A 21 -1.53 4.40 3.44
N ALA A 22 -2.66 4.48 4.14
CA ALA A 22 -2.96 5.58 5.03
C ALA A 22 -2.73 5.13 6.49
N VAL A 23 -1.92 5.89 7.21
CA VAL A 23 -1.71 5.74 8.65
C VAL A 23 -2.46 6.89 9.31
N VAL A 24 -3.42 6.56 10.16
CA VAL A 24 -4.23 7.53 10.92
C VAL A 24 -3.76 7.49 12.37
N ASP A 25 -3.46 8.65 12.93
CA ASP A 25 -3.11 8.80 14.35
C ASP A 25 -4.35 8.99 15.24
N ASP A 26 -4.13 9.19 16.53
CA ASP A 26 -5.19 9.40 17.51
C ASP A 26 -5.82 10.79 17.46
N GLU A 27 -5.13 11.77 16.88
CA GLU A 27 -5.71 13.08 16.55
C GLU A 27 -6.61 13.04 15.31
N GLY A 28 -6.53 11.96 14.52
CA GLY A 28 -7.33 11.75 13.31
C GLY A 28 -6.69 12.29 12.04
N ASP A 29 -5.42 12.72 12.12
CA ASP A 29 -4.64 13.13 10.97
C ASP A 29 -4.15 11.89 10.20
N ALA A 30 -4.13 11.99 8.87
CA ALA A 30 -3.80 10.88 7.98
C ALA A 30 -2.52 11.16 7.20
N THR A 31 -1.52 10.29 7.37
CA THR A 31 -0.29 10.28 6.57
C THR A 31 -0.35 9.18 5.50
N TYR A 32 -0.04 9.52 4.25
CA TYR A 32 -0.12 8.62 3.10
C TYR A 32 1.25 8.19 2.61
N TYR A 33 1.42 6.88 2.37
CA TYR A 33 2.64 6.29 1.83
C TYR A 33 2.35 5.54 0.55
N GLU A 34 3.08 5.88 -0.52
CA GLU A 34 3.00 5.14 -1.77
C GLU A 34 3.77 3.81 -1.65
N SER A 35 3.16 2.74 -2.15
CA SER A 35 3.70 1.39 -2.05
C SER A 35 4.07 0.88 -3.44
N ASN A 36 5.37 0.90 -3.76
CA ASN A 36 5.90 0.47 -5.06
C ASN A 36 6.71 -0.82 -4.96
N TRP A 37 6.48 -1.74 -5.89
CA TRP A 37 7.33 -2.93 -6.05
C TRP A 37 8.48 -2.58 -6.98
N ASN A 38 9.62 -2.23 -6.39
CA ASN A 38 10.81 -1.89 -7.15
C ASN A 38 11.59 -3.16 -7.50
N LYS A 39 11.79 -3.39 -8.80
CA LYS A 39 12.74 -4.39 -9.26
C LYS A 39 14.14 -3.82 -9.04
N LEU A 40 14.90 -4.39 -8.11
CA LEU A 40 16.31 -4.04 -7.93
C LEU A 40 17.07 -4.47 -9.19
N LYS A 41 17.85 -3.55 -9.75
CA LYS A 41 18.75 -3.82 -10.88
C LYS A 41 20.08 -4.37 -10.37
#